data_AF-A0ABD0RBT5-F1
#
_entry.id   AF-A0ABD0RBT5-F1
#
_cell.length_a   1.000
_cell.length_b   1.000
_cell.length_c   1.000
_cell.angle_alpha   90.00
_cell.angle_beta   90.00
_cell.angle_gamma   90.00
#
_symmetry.space_group_name_H-M   'P 1'
#
loop_
_entity.id
_entity.type
_entity.pdbx_description
1 polymer ?
#
loop_
_entity_poly.entity_id
_entity_poly.type
_entity_poly.pdbx_seq_one_letter_code
_entity_poly.pdbx_strand_id
1 'polypeptide(L)'
;MLIPAYRPLLKLTKPVQKQITVWPDDATSTLQDCFQYTDWNMFREAATYNNHTDLHEYTETVTAYIKKCIDDVTVTKTITTRANQKPWMTAEVCGLLKTRDDAFRSGDKAALKTARANLSRGIKQAKRLYAQKINNHFSDSKDTRSLWQAIQTITDYKPLPQACDDDTTLPDALNEFYARFEMQNDTPAQKLPTPPNNQALCLSPAD
;
A
#
# COMPACT_ATOMS: atom_id res chain seq x y z
N MET A 1 -10.95 8.50 35.56
CA MET A 1 -10.56 8.95 34.20
C MET A 1 -9.61 7.92 33.60
N LEU A 2 -10.06 7.17 32.59
CA LEU A 2 -9.19 6.26 31.83
C LEU A 2 -8.56 7.08 30.70
N ILE A 3 -7.28 7.41 30.84
CA ILE A 3 -6.52 8.02 29.74
C ILE A 3 -6.14 6.89 28.79
N PRO A 4 -6.56 6.90 27.51
CA PRO A 4 -6.11 5.91 26.55
C PRO A 4 -4.60 6.04 26.37
N ALA A 5 -3.84 5.01 26.73
CA ALA A 5 -2.41 4.98 26.49
C ALA A 5 -2.16 4.77 24.99
N TYR A 6 -2.02 5.86 24.23
CA TYR A 6 -1.65 5.78 22.82
C TYR A 6 -0.29 5.09 22.67
N ARG A 7 -0.28 3.89 22.07
CA ARG A 7 0.95 3.18 21.71
C ARG A 7 1.24 3.44 20.23
N PRO A 8 2.43 3.99 19.88
CA PRO A 8 2.79 4.21 18.49
C PRO A 8 2.74 2.92 17.66
N LEU A 9 2.18 2.98 16.46
CA LEU A 9 1.95 1.83 15.55
C LEU A 9 3.19 0.97 15.26
N LEU A 10 4.39 1.56 15.34
CA LEU A 10 5.67 0.85 15.23
C LEU A 10 5.81 -0.29 16.25
N LYS A 11 5.10 -0.22 17.38
CA LYS A 11 5.05 -1.24 18.42
C LYS A 11 3.90 -2.24 18.24
N LEU A 12 2.95 -1.98 17.34
CA LEU A 12 1.72 -2.75 17.16
C LEU A 12 1.78 -3.74 15.99
N THR A 13 2.57 -3.46 14.96
CA THR A 13 2.61 -4.30 13.74
C THR A 13 4.01 -4.84 13.47
N LYS A 14 4.12 -6.17 13.42
CA LYS A 14 5.38 -6.85 13.09
C LYS A 14 5.73 -6.59 11.60
N PRO A 15 7.02 -6.42 11.26
CA PRO A 15 7.43 -6.34 9.87
C PRO A 15 7.01 -7.61 9.10
N VAL A 16 6.50 -7.42 7.88
CA VAL A 16 6.13 -8.53 7.00
C VAL A 16 7.34 -8.89 6.16
N GLN A 17 7.77 -10.15 6.23
CA GLN A 17 8.79 -10.68 5.34
C GLN A 17 8.13 -11.26 4.10
N LYS A 18 8.66 -10.92 2.93
CA LYS A 18 8.24 -11.49 1.64
C LYS A 18 9.47 -12.02 0.94
N GLN A 19 9.40 -13.26 0.48
CA GLN A 19 10.39 -13.80 -0.43
C GLN A 19 10.01 -13.41 -1.85
N ILE A 20 10.98 -12.91 -2.60
CA ILE A 20 10.84 -12.62 -4.02
C ILE A 20 11.93 -13.34 -4.80
N THR A 21 11.61 -13.80 -6.00
CA THR A 21 12.59 -14.32 -6.96
C THR A 21 13.19 -13.14 -7.72
N VAL A 22 14.52 -13.09 -7.77
CA VAL A 22 15.25 -12.01 -8.43
C VAL A 22 16.25 -12.61 -9.41
N TRP A 23 16.31 -12.01 -10.58
CA TRP A 23 17.30 -12.29 -11.61
C TRP A 23 18.63 -11.63 -11.22
N PRO A 24 19.70 -12.39 -10.95
CA PRO A 24 21.02 -11.80 -10.77
C PRO A 24 21.58 -11.25 -12.09
N ASP A 25 22.63 -10.44 -12.02
CA ASP A 25 23.18 -9.73 -13.18
C ASP A 25 23.77 -10.68 -14.24
N ASP A 26 24.23 -11.85 -13.82
CA ASP A 26 24.75 -12.94 -14.64
C ASP A 26 23.68 -13.94 -15.12
N ALA A 27 22.42 -13.75 -14.71
CA ALA A 27 21.36 -14.71 -14.97
C ALA A 27 21.12 -14.95 -16.47
N THR A 28 21.12 -13.86 -17.24
CA THR A 28 20.86 -13.92 -18.67
C THR A 28 21.96 -14.67 -19.41
N SER A 29 23.23 -14.44 -19.06
CA SER A 29 24.35 -15.18 -19.64
C SER A 29 24.29 -16.66 -19.29
N THR A 30 24.05 -16.99 -18.02
CA THR A 30 24.01 -18.39 -17.57
C THR A 30 22.87 -19.16 -18.23
N LEU A 31 21.68 -18.56 -18.35
CA LEU A 31 20.58 -19.19 -19.09
C LEU A 31 20.88 -19.38 -20.58
N GLN A 32 21.50 -18.37 -21.20
CA GLN A 32 21.85 -18.44 -22.60
C GLN A 32 22.84 -19.60 -22.83
N ASP A 33 23.84 -19.76 -21.97
CA ASP A 33 24.77 -20.88 -22.01
C ASP A 33 24.03 -22.21 -21.81
N CYS A 34 23.16 -22.32 -20.80
CA CYS A 34 22.35 -23.53 -20.56
C CYS A 34 21.59 -23.96 -21.82
N PHE A 35 20.92 -23.03 -22.52
CA PHE A 35 20.13 -23.36 -23.70
C PHE A 35 20.97 -23.66 -24.95
N GLN A 36 22.19 -23.12 -25.04
CA GLN A 36 23.11 -23.43 -26.14
C GLN A 36 23.66 -24.85 -26.05
N TYR A 37 23.92 -25.35 -24.84
CA TYR A 37 24.41 -26.72 -24.62
C TYR A 37 23.31 -27.77 -24.50
N THR A 38 22.04 -27.36 -24.50
CA THR A 38 20.91 -28.29 -24.40
C THR A 38 20.68 -28.97 -25.75
N ASP A 39 20.69 -30.31 -25.77
CA ASP A 39 20.21 -31.07 -26.92
C ASP A 39 18.68 -31.12 -26.93
N TRP A 40 18.07 -30.27 -27.76
CA TRP A 40 16.62 -30.18 -27.90
C TRP A 40 16.00 -31.40 -28.59
N ASN A 41 16.77 -32.19 -29.34
CA ASN A 41 16.26 -33.38 -30.00
C ASN A 41 15.93 -34.49 -29.01
N MET A 42 16.64 -34.54 -27.87
CA MET A 42 16.36 -35.50 -26.80
C MET A 42 14.89 -35.43 -26.32
N PHE A 43 14.31 -34.24 -26.20
CA PHE A 43 12.89 -34.09 -25.81
C PHE A 43 11.93 -34.60 -26.88
N ARG A 44 12.27 -34.41 -28.16
CA ARG A 44 11.48 -34.90 -29.29
C ARG A 44 11.50 -36.42 -29.34
N GLU A 45 12.67 -37.02 -29.16
CA GLU A 45 12.84 -38.47 -29.13
C GLU A 45 12.10 -39.10 -27.96
N ALA A 46 12.17 -38.49 -26.77
CA ALA A 46 11.44 -38.94 -25.58
C ALA A 46 9.92 -38.93 -25.76
N ALA A 47 9.38 -37.95 -26.49
CA ALA A 47 7.95 -37.83 -26.77
C ALA A 47 7.49 -38.61 -28.01
N THR A 48 8.37 -39.38 -28.67
CA THR A 48 8.02 -40.12 -29.90
C THR A 48 7.81 -41.60 -29.62
N TYR A 49 6.60 -42.09 -29.90
CA TYR A 49 6.22 -43.50 -29.79
C TYR A 49 5.72 -44.00 -31.14
N ASN A 50 6.26 -45.12 -31.63
CA ASN A 50 5.84 -45.74 -32.90
C ASN A 50 5.80 -44.74 -34.09
N ASN A 51 6.82 -43.89 -34.23
CA ASN A 51 6.92 -42.81 -35.23
C ASN A 51 5.87 -41.70 -35.11
N HIS A 52 5.13 -41.61 -34.00
CA HIS A 52 4.24 -40.51 -33.68
C HIS A 52 4.79 -39.70 -32.50
N THR A 53 5.04 -38.42 -32.71
CA THR A 53 5.46 -37.51 -31.64
C THR A 53 4.24 -36.96 -30.93
N ASP A 54 4.10 -37.26 -29.63
CA ASP A 54 3.12 -36.63 -28.77
C ASP A 54 3.53 -35.17 -28.53
N LEU A 55 2.78 -34.26 -29.15
CA LEU A 55 3.03 -32.83 -29.04
C LEU A 55 2.81 -32.34 -27.60
N HIS A 56 1.86 -32.91 -26.86
CA HIS A 56 1.57 -32.47 -25.50
C HIS A 56 2.75 -32.79 -24.59
N GLU A 57 3.21 -34.04 -24.58
CA GLU A 57 4.36 -34.48 -23.79
C GLU A 57 5.65 -33.74 -24.17
N TYR A 58 5.88 -33.51 -25.47
CA TYR A 58 7.01 -32.69 -25.94
C TYR A 58 6.96 -31.27 -25.38
N THR A 59 5.79 -30.60 -25.44
CA THR A 59 5.65 -29.24 -24.91
C THR A 59 5.79 -29.18 -23.40
N GLU A 60 5.28 -30.19 -22.68
CA GLU A 60 5.35 -30.26 -21.23
C GLU A 60 6.78 -30.44 -20.75
N THR A 61 7.51 -31.39 -21.35
CA THR A 61 8.91 -31.70 -21.00
C THR A 61 9.85 -30.53 -21.29
N VAL A 62 9.71 -29.87 -22.46
CA VAL A 62 10.46 -28.66 -22.81
C VAL A 62 10.15 -27.51 -21.84
N THR A 63 8.87 -27.28 -21.54
CA THR A 63 8.47 -26.20 -20.62
C THR A 63 8.96 -26.47 -19.20
N ALA A 64 8.92 -27.73 -18.75
CA ALA A 64 9.42 -28.14 -17.44
C ALA A 64 10.95 -27.93 -17.33
N TYR A 65 11.69 -28.28 -18.39
CA TYR A 65 13.14 -28.04 -18.43
C TYR A 65 13.47 -26.53 -18.38
N ILE A 66 12.80 -25.71 -19.20
CA ILE A 66 13.01 -24.26 -19.20
C ILE A 66 12.71 -23.66 -17.82
N LYS A 67 11.60 -24.08 -17.19
CA LYS A 67 11.26 -23.65 -15.82
C LYS A 67 12.36 -24.01 -14.83
N LYS A 68 12.87 -25.24 -14.89
CA LYS A 68 14.00 -25.66 -14.06
C LYS A 68 15.23 -24.78 -14.28
N CYS A 69 15.61 -24.49 -15.52
CA CYS A 69 16.74 -23.60 -15.80
C CYS A 69 16.53 -22.20 -15.21
N ILE A 70 15.31 -21.67 -15.31
CA ILE A 70 14.97 -20.37 -14.69
C ILE A 70 15.09 -20.45 -13.17
N ASP A 71 14.57 -21.51 -12.55
CA ASP A 71 14.63 -21.70 -11.10
C ASP A 71 16.07 -21.86 -10.60
N ASP A 72 16.92 -22.58 -11.34
CA ASP A 72 18.34 -22.79 -11.02
C ASP A 72 19.17 -21.49 -11.09
N VAL A 73 18.78 -20.57 -11.98
CA VAL A 73 19.48 -19.29 -12.18
C VAL A 73 18.92 -18.16 -11.31
N THR A 74 17.64 -18.22 -10.93
CA THR A 74 17.04 -17.19 -10.09
C THR A 74 17.46 -17.34 -8.63
N VAL A 75 17.56 -16.21 -7.91
CA VAL A 75 17.93 -16.20 -6.49
C VAL A 75 16.79 -15.66 -5.66
N THR A 76 16.44 -16.37 -4.59
CA THR A 76 15.44 -15.92 -3.62
C THR A 76 16.02 -14.84 -2.72
N LYS A 77 15.40 -13.65 -2.74
CA LYS A 77 15.74 -12.54 -1.84
C LYS A 77 14.60 -12.26 -0.88
N THR A 78 14.93 -12.16 0.40
CA THR A 78 13.97 -11.78 1.45
C THR A 78 13.90 -10.27 1.59
N ILE A 79 12.72 -9.70 1.35
CA ILE A 79 12.43 -8.28 1.57
C ILE A 79 11.60 -8.15 2.84
N THR A 80 11.98 -7.20 3.69
CA THR A 80 11.21 -6.85 4.89
C THR A 80 10.42 -5.57 4.63
N THR A 81 9.10 -5.68 4.52
CA THR A 81 8.18 -4.54 4.44
C THR A 81 7.73 -4.17 5.85
N ARG A 82 8.09 -2.96 6.29
CA ARG A 82 7.65 -2.43 7.59
C ARG A 82 6.32 -1.71 7.42
N ALA A 83 5.46 -1.78 8.42
CA ALA A 83 4.12 -1.18 8.39
C ALA A 83 4.12 0.35 8.18
N ASN A 84 5.23 1.04 8.49
CA ASN A 84 5.40 2.48 8.29
C ASN A 84 6.34 2.77 7.10
N GLN A 85 6.13 2.11 5.96
CA GLN A 85 6.77 2.55 4.73
C GLN A 85 6.24 3.94 4.40
N LYS A 86 7.13 4.92 4.48
CA LYS A 86 6.73 6.30 4.28
C LYS A 86 6.24 6.47 2.83
N PRO A 87 5.08 7.11 2.60
CA PRO A 87 4.46 7.14 1.27
C PRO A 87 5.27 7.94 0.23
N TRP A 88 6.22 8.76 0.68
CA TRP A 88 7.18 9.45 -0.17
C TRP A 88 8.43 8.61 -0.53
N MET A 89 8.55 7.36 -0.07
CA MET A 89 9.62 6.43 -0.46
C MET A 89 9.33 5.83 -1.84
N THR A 90 9.46 6.65 -2.88
CA THR A 90 9.25 6.25 -4.28
C THR A 90 10.45 5.47 -4.84
N ALA A 91 10.28 4.84 -6.01
CA ALA A 91 11.36 4.16 -6.73
C ALA A 91 12.55 5.08 -7.01
N GLU A 92 12.30 6.36 -7.30
CA GLU A 92 13.34 7.38 -7.50
C GLU A 92 14.17 7.61 -6.23
N VAL A 93 13.52 7.76 -5.07
CA VAL A 93 14.21 7.93 -3.78
C VAL A 93 15.03 6.68 -3.45
N CYS A 94 14.50 5.49 -3.73
CA CYS A 94 15.25 4.24 -3.60
C CYS A 94 16.46 4.19 -4.54
N GLY A 95 16.34 4.66 -5.78
CA GLY A 95 17.45 4.80 -6.72
C GLY A 95 18.54 5.74 -6.19
N LEU A 96 18.16 6.91 -5.69
CA LEU A 96 19.10 7.88 -5.08
C LEU A 96 19.81 7.31 -3.84
N LEU A 97 19.12 6.47 -3.05
CA LEU A 97 19.73 5.75 -1.93
C LEU A 97 20.79 4.77 -2.42
N LYS A 98 20.50 3.98 -3.46
CA LYS A 98 21.45 3.06 -4.09
C LYS A 98 22.68 3.81 -4.61
N THR A 99 22.50 4.88 -5.39
CA THR A 99 23.61 5.69 -5.91
C THR A 99 24.49 6.25 -4.79
N ARG A 100 23.90 6.69 -3.68
CA ARG A 100 24.66 7.14 -2.51
C ARG A 100 25.46 5.97 -1.89
N ASP A 101 24.84 4.81 -1.74
CA ASP A 101 25.50 3.63 -1.16
C ASP A 101 26.62 3.10 -2.05
N ASP A 102 26.46 3.15 -3.35
CA ASP A 102 27.51 2.77 -4.31
C ASP A 102 28.66 3.78 -4.29
N ALA A 103 28.37 5.10 -4.24
CA ALA A 103 29.39 6.14 -4.06
C ALA A 103 30.11 6.02 -2.70
N PHE A 104 29.43 5.53 -1.66
CA PHE A 104 30.05 5.26 -0.37
C PHE A 104 30.99 4.05 -0.46
N ARG A 105 30.56 2.96 -1.11
CA ARG A 105 31.36 1.75 -1.32
C ARG A 105 32.59 2.00 -2.21
N SER A 106 32.48 2.88 -3.20
CA SER A 106 33.61 3.22 -4.09
C SER A 106 34.67 4.13 -3.44
N GLY A 107 34.36 4.76 -2.29
CA GLY A 107 35.29 5.65 -1.58
C GLY A 107 35.46 7.05 -2.18
N ASP A 108 34.74 7.38 -3.26
CA ASP A 108 34.79 8.71 -3.89
C ASP A 108 34.03 9.75 -3.05
N LYS A 109 34.78 10.60 -2.36
CA LYS A 109 34.24 11.67 -1.49
C LYS A 109 33.45 12.73 -2.26
N ALA A 110 33.84 13.04 -3.50
CA ALA A 110 33.17 14.06 -4.31
C ALA A 110 31.83 13.51 -4.84
N ALA A 111 31.83 12.30 -5.38
CA ALA A 111 30.59 11.62 -5.79
C ALA A 111 29.64 11.42 -4.59
N LEU A 112 30.16 11.05 -3.42
CA LEU A 112 29.35 10.88 -2.22
C LEU A 112 28.67 12.19 -1.79
N LYS A 113 29.38 13.33 -1.85
CA LYS A 113 28.81 14.65 -1.54
C LYS A 113 27.67 14.99 -2.50
N THR A 114 27.87 14.77 -3.79
CA THR A 114 26.87 15.00 -4.83
C THR A 114 25.66 14.09 -4.65
N ALA A 115 25.87 12.79 -4.41
CA ALA A 115 24.80 11.83 -4.18
C ALA A 115 23.97 12.17 -2.93
N ARG A 116 24.60 12.63 -1.85
CA ARG A 116 23.90 13.12 -0.64
C ARG A 116 23.03 14.36 -0.91
N ALA A 117 23.55 15.31 -1.68
CA ALA A 117 22.80 16.50 -2.06
C ALA A 117 21.59 16.14 -2.95
N ASN A 118 21.80 15.26 -3.94
CA ASN A 118 20.75 14.73 -4.80
C ASN A 118 19.68 13.99 -4.00
N LEU A 119 20.07 13.09 -3.10
CA LEU A 119 19.15 12.38 -2.21
C LEU A 119 18.30 13.34 -1.39
N SER A 120 18.90 14.37 -0.80
CA SER A 120 18.18 15.36 0.00
C SER A 120 17.18 16.17 -0.84
N ARG A 121 17.54 16.53 -2.09
CA ARG A 121 16.62 17.17 -3.05
C ARG A 121 15.48 16.23 -3.45
N GLY A 122 15.79 14.98 -3.79
CA GLY A 122 14.80 13.96 -4.15
C GLY A 122 13.80 13.69 -3.04
N ILE A 123 14.25 13.55 -1.79
CA ILE A 123 13.36 13.37 -0.63
C ILE A 123 12.44 14.59 -0.44
N LYS A 124 12.98 15.82 -0.56
CA LYS A 124 12.16 17.04 -0.47
C LYS A 124 11.10 17.07 -1.56
N GLN A 125 11.48 16.73 -2.79
CA GLN A 125 10.55 16.70 -3.92
C GLN A 125 9.47 15.62 -3.75
N ALA A 126 9.86 14.39 -3.39
CA ALA A 126 8.91 13.30 -3.17
C ALA A 126 7.91 13.62 -2.05
N LYS A 127 8.36 14.25 -0.96
CA LYS A 127 7.47 14.74 0.11
C LYS A 127 6.51 15.81 -0.39
N ARG A 128 6.97 16.76 -1.20
CA ARG A 128 6.12 17.81 -1.79
C ARG A 128 5.07 17.22 -2.72
N LEU A 129 5.46 16.32 -3.61
CA LEU A 129 4.54 15.64 -4.53
C LEU A 129 3.49 14.82 -3.76
N TYR A 130 3.90 14.10 -2.72
CA TYR A 130 2.94 13.39 -1.87
C TYR A 130 1.99 14.35 -1.15
N ALA A 131 2.51 15.43 -0.56
CA ALA A 131 1.68 16.44 0.09
C ALA A 131 0.69 17.07 -0.90
N GLN A 132 1.12 17.38 -2.12
CA GLN A 132 0.27 17.90 -3.18
C GLN A 132 -0.81 16.88 -3.58
N LYS A 133 -0.44 15.59 -3.72
CA LYS A 133 -1.41 14.52 -3.99
C LYS A 133 -2.50 14.47 -2.93
N ILE A 134 -2.12 14.52 -1.65
CA ILE A 134 -3.09 14.58 -0.54
C ILE A 134 -3.93 15.85 -0.62
N ASN A 135 -3.32 17.01 -0.85
CA ASN A 135 -4.03 18.28 -0.94
C ASN A 135 -5.02 18.33 -2.11
N ASN A 136 -4.68 17.70 -3.24
CA ASN A 136 -5.56 17.63 -4.41
C ASN A 136 -6.88 16.91 -4.11
N HIS A 137 -6.90 15.98 -3.16
CA HIS A 137 -8.14 15.34 -2.73
C HIS A 137 -9.10 16.30 -2.03
N PHE A 138 -8.61 17.44 -1.52
CA PHE A 138 -9.40 18.48 -0.86
C PHE A 138 -9.76 19.65 -1.79
N SER A 139 -9.32 19.63 -3.05
CA SER A 139 -9.55 20.74 -3.98
C SER A 139 -11.00 20.84 -4.47
N ASP A 140 -11.73 19.73 -4.55
CA ASP A 140 -13.15 19.70 -4.92
C ASP A 140 -14.01 19.34 -3.71
N SER A 141 -14.75 20.33 -3.20
CA SER A 141 -15.61 20.15 -2.03
C SER A 141 -16.85 19.30 -2.30
N LYS A 142 -17.18 19.04 -3.58
CA LYS A 142 -18.33 18.21 -3.96
C LYS A 142 -18.01 16.71 -3.96
N ASP A 143 -16.74 16.34 -4.06
CA ASP A 143 -16.32 14.93 -4.03
C ASP A 143 -16.04 14.46 -2.59
N THR A 144 -17.11 14.12 -1.87
CA THR A 144 -17.03 13.56 -0.51
C THR A 144 -16.26 12.25 -0.45
N ARG A 145 -16.21 11.48 -1.55
CA ARG A 145 -15.47 10.22 -1.62
C ARG A 145 -13.97 10.48 -1.60
N SER A 146 -13.49 11.42 -2.41
CA SER A 146 -12.09 11.83 -2.43
C SER A 146 -11.64 12.41 -1.08
N LEU A 147 -12.49 13.23 -0.43
CA LEU A 147 -12.23 13.74 0.92
C LEU A 147 -12.04 12.61 1.93
N TRP A 148 -12.95 11.63 1.94
CA TRP A 148 -12.85 10.49 2.85
C TRP A 148 -11.62 9.62 2.56
N GLN A 149 -11.26 9.43 1.29
CA GLN A 149 -10.01 8.74 0.93
C GLN A 149 -8.77 9.47 1.46
N ALA A 150 -8.74 10.80 1.42
CA ALA A 150 -7.63 11.58 1.96
C ALA A 150 -7.53 11.47 3.48
N ILE A 151 -8.65 11.60 4.19
CA ILE A 151 -8.71 11.42 5.66
C ILE A 151 -8.24 10.02 6.03
N GLN A 152 -8.71 9.01 5.30
CA GLN A 152 -8.31 7.63 5.50
C GLN A 152 -6.80 7.45 5.30
N THR A 153 -6.24 8.08 4.27
CA THR A 153 -4.81 8.01 3.95
C THR A 153 -3.95 8.73 5.01
N ILE A 154 -4.41 9.84 5.57
CA ILE A 154 -3.67 10.59 6.60
C ILE A 154 -3.71 9.87 7.95
N THR A 155 -4.85 9.25 8.27
CA THR A 155 -5.09 8.56 9.55
C THR A 155 -4.61 7.10 9.54
N ASP A 156 -4.21 6.59 8.36
CA ASP A 156 -3.98 5.16 8.10
C ASP A 156 -5.17 4.29 8.56
N TYR A 157 -6.38 4.86 8.57
CA TYR A 157 -7.57 4.15 9.02
C TYR A 157 -7.90 3.03 8.03
N LYS A 158 -7.82 1.79 8.49
CA LYS A 158 -8.34 0.64 7.76
C LYS A 158 -9.64 0.25 8.44
N PRO A 159 -10.81 0.42 7.78
CA PRO A 159 -12.02 -0.17 8.31
C PRO A 159 -11.75 -1.66 8.46
N LEU A 160 -11.99 -2.19 9.66
CA LEU A 160 -12.02 -3.63 9.87
C LEU A 160 -13.08 -4.17 8.90
N PRO A 161 -12.89 -5.34 8.27
CA PRO A 161 -13.99 -5.99 7.56
C PRO A 161 -15.17 -6.00 8.51
N GLN A 162 -16.21 -5.25 8.17
CA GLN A 162 -17.39 -5.13 9.01
C GLN A 162 -18.03 -6.51 9.00
N ALA A 163 -17.74 -7.32 10.01
CA ALA A 163 -18.72 -8.27 10.48
C ALA A 163 -19.88 -7.39 10.94
N CYS A 164 -20.84 -7.17 10.05
CA CYS A 164 -22.15 -6.73 10.46
C CYS A 164 -22.67 -7.84 11.37
N ASP A 165 -22.43 -7.71 12.67
CA ASP A 165 -23.45 -8.14 13.61
C ASP A 165 -24.57 -7.13 13.39
N ASP A 166 -25.52 -7.49 12.52
CA ASP A 166 -26.81 -6.83 12.40
C ASP A 166 -27.58 -7.13 13.69
N ASP A 167 -27.08 -6.62 14.81
CA ASP A 167 -27.77 -6.68 16.08
C ASP A 167 -28.89 -5.64 16.02
N THR A 168 -30.04 -6.09 15.53
CA THR A 168 -31.25 -5.27 15.35
C THR A 168 -31.72 -4.61 16.64
N THR A 169 -31.19 -5.05 17.79
CA THR A 169 -31.46 -4.50 19.12
C THR A 169 -30.59 -3.30 19.50
N LEU A 170 -29.50 -3.04 18.76
CA LEU A 170 -28.55 -1.96 19.07
C LEU A 170 -29.19 -0.56 19.06
N PRO A 171 -30.05 -0.19 18.09
CA PRO A 171 -30.72 1.11 18.10
C PRO A 171 -31.58 1.31 19.35
N ASP A 172 -32.32 0.29 19.76
CA ASP A 172 -33.19 0.34 20.94
C ASP A 172 -32.36 0.47 22.23
N ALA A 173 -31.27 -0.28 22.35
CA ALA A 173 -30.35 -0.19 23.49
C ALA A 173 -29.67 1.19 23.60
N LEU A 174 -29.31 1.80 22.45
CA LEU A 174 -28.79 3.17 22.42
C LEU A 174 -29.86 4.19 22.83
N ASN A 175 -31.09 4.01 22.35
CA ASN A 175 -32.20 4.89 22.70
C ASN A 175 -32.46 4.86 24.22
N GLU A 176 -32.51 3.67 24.82
CA GLU A 176 -32.66 3.51 26.27
C GLU A 176 -31.48 4.11 27.05
N PHE A 177 -30.25 3.94 26.56
CA PHE A 177 -29.05 4.50 27.16
C PHE A 177 -29.06 6.03 27.20
N TYR A 178 -29.54 6.70 26.15
CA TYR A 178 -29.58 8.17 26.10
C TYR A 178 -30.84 8.75 26.73
N ALA A 179 -31.99 8.07 26.63
CA ALA A 179 -33.25 8.50 27.23
C ALA A 179 -33.18 8.56 28.77
N ARG A 180 -32.31 7.78 29.42
CA ARG A 180 -32.15 7.84 30.89
C ARG A 180 -31.70 9.22 31.42
N PHE A 181 -31.03 10.02 30.57
CA PHE A 181 -30.64 11.39 30.94
C PHE A 181 -31.80 12.37 30.81
N GLU A 182 -32.83 12.03 30.03
CA GLU A 182 -34.05 12.85 29.90
C GLU A 182 -34.95 12.70 31.11
N MET A 183 -34.96 11.55 31.78
CA MET A 183 -35.71 11.33 33.03
C MET A 183 -35.22 12.19 34.21
N GLN A 184 -33.99 12.74 34.14
CA GLN A 184 -33.47 13.67 35.14
C GLN A 184 -33.73 15.15 34.80
N ASN A 185 -34.37 15.44 33.66
CA ASN A 185 -34.80 16.78 33.26
C ASN A 185 -36.24 17.11 33.73
N ASP A 186 -36.66 16.64 34.91
CA ASP A 186 -37.94 17.02 35.54
C ASP A 186 -37.97 18.48 36.03
N THR A 187 -36.93 19.28 35.72
CA THR A 187 -37.04 20.73 35.86
C THR A 187 -37.78 21.26 34.62
N PRO A 188 -38.99 21.85 34.78
CA PRO A 188 -39.69 22.43 33.66
C PRO A 188 -38.78 23.45 32.98
N ALA A 189 -38.56 23.30 31.69
CA ALA A 189 -37.80 24.24 30.88
C ALA A 189 -38.42 25.64 31.06
N GLN A 190 -37.75 26.50 31.84
CA GLN A 190 -38.08 27.92 31.86
C GLN A 190 -37.76 28.45 30.46
N LYS A 191 -38.81 28.71 29.67
CA LYS A 191 -38.71 29.56 28.49
C LYS A 191 -38.16 30.91 28.96
N LEU A 192 -36.90 31.18 28.65
CA LEU A 192 -36.40 32.55 28.67
C LEU A 192 -37.24 33.37 27.68
N PRO A 193 -37.67 34.59 28.00
CA PRO A 193 -38.39 35.43 27.05
C PRO A 193 -37.51 35.68 25.82
N THR A 194 -38.05 35.41 24.63
CA THR A 194 -37.39 35.68 23.36
C THR A 194 -37.16 37.19 23.21
N PRO A 195 -35.92 37.66 22.99
CA PRO A 195 -35.68 39.06 22.65
C PRO A 195 -36.26 39.37 21.25
N PRO A 196 -36.81 40.59 21.03
CA PRO A 196 -37.55 40.93 19.82
C PRO A 196 -36.59 41.34 18.71
N ASN A 197 -35.77 40.41 18.20
CA ASN A 197 -35.23 40.54 16.84
C ASN A 197 -34.62 39.22 16.39
N ASN A 198 -35.38 38.43 15.62
CA ASN A 198 -34.83 37.45 14.69
C ASN A 198 -35.94 37.16 13.67
N GLN A 199 -36.00 38.00 12.64
CA GLN A 199 -36.77 37.71 11.43
C GLN A 199 -36.23 36.41 10.84
N ALA A 200 -37.13 35.45 10.63
CA ALA A 200 -36.84 34.24 9.88
C ALA A 200 -36.44 34.64 8.44
N LEU A 201 -35.26 34.21 8.00
CA LEU A 201 -34.80 34.34 6.62
C LEU A 201 -35.69 33.44 5.74
N CYS A 202 -36.70 34.04 5.10
CA CYS A 202 -37.45 33.41 4.01
C CYS A 202 -36.56 33.31 2.77
N LEU A 203 -36.39 32.10 2.24
CA LEU A 203 -35.81 31.88 0.92
C LEU A 203 -36.92 31.99 -0.14
N SER A 204 -36.83 32.99 -1.00
CA SER A 204 -37.67 33.08 -2.21
C SER A 204 -37.08 32.19 -3.32
N PRO A 205 -37.92 31.53 -4.12
CA PRO A 205 -37.47 30.78 -5.29
C PRO A 205 -37.10 31.75 -6.42
N ALA A 206 -36.07 31.40 -7.20
CA ALA A 206 -35.64 32.15 -8.38
C ALA A 206 -36.34 31.63 -9.65
N ASP A 207 -36.68 32.55 -10.56
CA ASP A 207 -37.10 32.27 -11.94
C ASP A 207 -35.92 31.82 -12.82
#